data_AF-A0A653ZIH8-F1
#
_entry.id   AF-A0A653ZIH8-F1
#
_cell.length_a   1.000
_cell.length_b   1.000
_cell.length_c   1.000
_cell.angle_alpha   90.00
_cell.angle_beta   90.00
_cell.angle_gamma   90.00
#
_symmetry.space_group_name_H-M   'P 1'
#
loop_
_entity.id
_entity.type
_entity.pdbx_description
1 polymer ?
#
loop_
_entity_poly.entity_id
_entity_poly.type
_entity_poly.pdbx_seq_one_letter_code
_entity_poly.pdbx_strand_id
1 'polypeptide(L)' 'MVDRLTGKATCDARRLYWFADHTLLGQGTPQNALQWRPARSGQYQNRVSDAQGRSASRALRVEFLP' A
#
# COMPACT_ATOMS: atom_id res chain seq x y z
N MET A 1 -2.04 -15.77 7.85
CA MET A 1 -1.59 -15.53 6.47
C MET A 1 -1.24 -14.05 6.36
N VAL A 2 0.00 -13.69 6.03
CA VAL A 2 0.44 -12.29 5.90
C VAL A 2 0.52 -11.96 4.41
N ASP A 3 -0.29 -11.02 3.92
CA ASP A 3 -0.27 -10.62 2.51
C ASP A 3 0.80 -9.53 2.30
N ARG A 4 1.79 -9.81 1.45
CA ARG A 4 2.88 -8.88 1.13
C ARG A 4 2.50 -8.08 -0.12
N LEU A 5 2.25 -6.79 0.06
CA LEU A 5 1.97 -5.87 -1.04
C LEU A 5 3.28 -5.36 -1.66
N THR A 6 3.52 -5.67 -2.94
CA THR A 6 4.62 -5.10 -3.73
C THR A 6 4.09 -4.12 -4.76
N GLY A 7 4.40 -2.83 -4.62
CA GLY A 7 4.15 -1.80 -5.62
C GLY A 7 5.35 -1.62 -6.56
N LYS A 8 5.10 -1.39 -7.85
CA LYS A 8 6.16 -1.12 -8.84
C LYS A 8 6.51 0.37 -8.80
N ALA A 9 7.53 0.73 -8.02
CA ALA A 9 8.12 2.07 -8.03
C ALA A 9 9.06 2.20 -9.25
N THR A 10 9.03 3.34 -9.93
CA THR A 10 10.09 3.70 -10.89
C THR A 10 11.40 3.90 -10.13
N CYS A 11 12.55 3.58 -10.74
CA CYS A 11 13.82 3.39 -10.01
C CYS A 11 14.38 4.67 -9.35
N ASP A 12 13.78 5.83 -9.61
CA ASP A 12 14.15 7.14 -9.08
C ASP A 12 13.36 7.56 -7.83
N ALA A 13 12.28 6.84 -7.47
CA ALA A 13 11.49 7.19 -6.29
C ALA A 13 12.32 6.96 -5.00
N ARG A 14 12.69 8.04 -4.30
CA ARG A 14 13.43 7.94 -3.02
C ARG A 14 12.53 7.60 -1.83
N ARG A 15 11.24 7.92 -1.94
CA ARG A 15 10.25 7.75 -0.89
C ARG A 15 8.89 7.40 -1.49
N LEU A 16 8.25 6.42 -0.89
CA LEU A 16 6.91 5.96 -1.21
C LEU A 16 5.98 6.23 -0.03
N TYR A 17 4.74 6.56 -0.34
CA TYR A 17 3.64 6.78 0.59
C TYR A 17 2.55 5.76 0.28
N TRP A 18 2.13 5.01 1.29
CA TRP A 18 1.20 3.89 1.16
C TRP A 18 -0.15 4.27 1.74
N PHE A 19 -1.21 3.95 1.01
CA PHE A 19 -2.58 4.29 1.38
C PHE A 19 -3.49 3.07 1.28
N ALA A 20 -4.46 2.98 2.18
CA ALA A 20 -5.68 2.22 1.98
C ALA A 20 -6.82 3.22 1.81
N ASP A 21 -7.45 3.22 0.64
CA ASP A 21 -8.40 4.23 0.21
C ASP A 21 -7.78 5.64 0.31
N HIS A 22 -8.30 6.45 1.23
CA HIS A 22 -7.86 7.81 1.53
C HIS A 22 -7.01 7.92 2.80
N THR A 23 -6.70 6.81 3.48
CA THR A 23 -5.93 6.80 4.73
C THR A 23 -4.46 6.51 4.47
N LEU A 24 -3.56 7.40 4.91
CA LEU A 24 -2.12 7.17 4.90
C LEU A 24 -1.77 6.10 5.93
N LEU A 25 -1.17 5.01 5.47
CA LEU A 25 -0.72 3.89 6.30
C LEU A 25 0.72 4.07 6.77
N GLY A 26 1.55 4.74 5.97
CA GLY A 26 2.96 4.95 6.27
C GLY A 26 3.77 5.34 5.05
N GLN A 27 5.07 5.49 5.26
CA GLN A 27 6.04 5.86 4.22
C GLN A 27 7.35 5.08 4.37
N GLY A 28 8.09 4.93 3.28
CA GLY A 28 9.37 4.21 3.28
C GLY A 28 10.14 4.32 1.97
N THR A 29 11.32 3.71 1.89
CA THR A 29 12.07 3.55 0.64
C THR A 29 11.46 2.43 -0.21
N PRO A 30 11.67 2.39 -1.54
CA PRO A 30 11.10 1.34 -2.40
C PRO A 30 11.46 -0.10 -2.01
N GLN A 31 12.63 -0.28 -1.41
CA GLN A 31 13.11 -1.56 -0.89
C GLN A 31 12.44 -2.01 0.42
N ASN A 32 11.66 -1.14 1.07
CA ASN A 32 10.97 -1.45 2.32
C ASN A 32 9.49 -1.72 2.03
N ALA A 33 9.06 -2.97 2.23
CA ALA A 33 7.63 -3.29 2.23
C ALA A 33 6.97 -2.75 3.50
N LEU A 34 5.77 -2.18 3.37
CA LEU A 34 4.97 -1.78 4.52
C LEU A 34 4.18 -2.98 5.05
N GLN A 35 4.28 -3.23 6.36
CA GLN A 35 3.38 -4.16 7.03
C GLN A 35 2.13 -3.40 7.48
N TRP A 36 0.98 -3.79 6.95
CA TRP A 36 -0.30 -3.20 7.30
C TRP A 36 -1.28 -4.28 7.75
N ARG A 37 -2.01 -4.01 8.82
CA ARG A 37 -3.10 -4.84 9.31
C ARG A 37 -4.41 -4.09 9.10
N PRO A 38 -5.33 -4.59 8.26
CA PRO A 38 -6.64 -3.99 8.08
C PRO A 38 -7.41 -3.94 9.40
N ALA A 39 -8.18 -2.87 9.61
CA ALA A 39 -9.03 -2.75 10.79
C ALA A 39 -10.37 -3.50 10.66
N ARG A 40 -10.83 -3.71 9.42
CA ARG A 40 -12.09 -4.39 9.11
C ARG A 40 -11.96 -5.23 7.84
N SER A 41 -12.88 -6.17 7.65
CA SER A 41 -13.09 -6.81 6.36
C SER A 41 -13.72 -5.82 5.36
N GLY A 42 -13.58 -6.13 4.08
CA GLY A 42 -14.16 -5.36 2.98
C GLY A 42 -13.20 -5.13 1.84
N GLN A 43 -13.60 -4.25 0.94
CA GLN A 43 -12.81 -3.83 -0.20
C GLN A 43 -12.01 -2.60 0.15
N TYR A 44 -10.75 -2.58 -0.28
CA TYR A 44 -9.84 -1.44 -0.17
C TYR A 44 -9.21 -1.15 -1.53
N GLN A 45 -9.02 0.12 -1.84
CA GLN A 45 -8.10 0.55 -2.89
C GLN A 45 -6.73 0.81 -2.27
N ASN A 46 -5.79 -0.12 -2.43
CA ASN A 46 -4.42 0.12 -2.02
C ASN A 46 -3.73 1.00 -3.06
N ARG A 47 -3.09 2.08 -2.62
CA ARG A 47 -2.34 2.99 -3.48
C ARG A 47 -0.94 3.22 -2.92
N VAL A 48 0.03 3.24 -3.81
CA VAL A 48 1.39 3.69 -3.50
C VAL A 48 1.71 4.87 -4.38
N SER A 49 2.12 5.98 -3.78
CA SER A 49 2.49 7.20 -4.47
C SER A 49 3.91 7.62 -4.10
N ASP A 50 4.64 8.23 -5.02
CA ASP A 50 5.90 8.91 -4.70
C ASP A 50 5.70 10.42 -4.46
N ALA A 51 6.78 11.11 -4.10
CA ALA A 51 6.76 12.54 -3.84
C ALA A 51 6.45 13.41 -5.08
N GLN A 52 6.49 12.85 -6.28
CA GLN A 52 6.13 13.53 -7.54
C GLN A 52 4.67 13.27 -7.93
N GLY A 53 3.92 12.53 -7.11
CA GLY A 53 2.51 12.20 -7.34
C GLY A 53 2.29 11.00 -8.26
N ARG A 54 3.35 10.37 -8.79
CA ARG A 54 3.22 9.14 -9.59
C ARG A 54 2.70 8.04 -8.69
N SER A 55 1.71 7.29 -9.18
CA SER A 55 0.95 6.36 -8.34
C SER A 55 0.68 5.03 -9.04
N ALA A 56 0.73 3.95 -8.27
CA ALA A 56 0.18 2.65 -8.64
C ALA A 56 -0.97 2.30 -7.68
N SER A 57 -1.99 1.59 -8.16
CA SER A 57 -3.13 1.19 -7.34
C SER A 57 -3.58 -0.24 -7.64
N ARG A 58 -4.12 -0.91 -6.62
CA ARG A 58 -4.68 -2.27 -6.73
C ARG A 58 -5.87 -2.41 -5.77
N ALA A 59 -6.95 -3.02 -6.26
CA ALA A 59 -8.07 -3.42 -5.40
C ALA A 59 -7.66 -4.63 -4.55
N LEU A 60 -7.99 -4.59 -3.26
CA LEU A 60 -7.74 -5.65 -2.30
C LEU A 60 -9.04 -5.99 -1.56
N ARG A 61 -9.45 -7.26 -1.61
CA ARG A 61 -10.50 -7.79 -0.75
C ARG A 61 -9.89 -8.38 0.50
N VAL A 62 -10.35 -7.95 1.67
CA VAL A 62 -9.96 -8.46 2.97
C VAL A 62 -11.15 -9.18 3.60
N GLU A 63 -10.93 -10.41 4.03
CA GLU A 63 -11.90 -11.21 4.77
C GLU A 63 -11.28 -11.64 6.09
N PHE A 64 -12.02 -11.49 7.19
CA PHE A 64 -11.60 -12.02 8.49
C PHE A 64 -12.32 -13.35 8.68
N LEU A 65 -11.54 -14.40 8.83
CA LEU A 65 -12.06 -15.71 9.18
C LEU A 65 -12.32 -15.75 10.70
N PRO A 66 -13.43 -16.38 11.13
CA PRO A 66 -13.73 -16.60 12.54
C PRO A 66 -12.69 -17.48 13.24
#